data_AF-C5RBL7-F1
#
_entry.id   AF-C5RBL7-F1
#
_cell.length_a   1.000
_cell.length_b   1.000
_cell.length_c   1.000
_cell.angle_alpha   90.00
_cell.angle_beta   90.00
_cell.angle_gamma   90.00
#
_symmetry.space_group_name_H-M   'P 1'
#
loop_
_entity.id
_entity.type
_entity.pdbx_description
1 polymer ?
#
loop_
_entity_poly.entity_id
_entity_poly.type
_entity_poly.pdbx_seq_one_letter_code
_entity_poly.pdbx_strand_id
1 'polypeptide(L)'
;MRLWHETLIPKLPRQQLLGQHRECCALRGGGWGKKHQTVNYVFTHSPYKLFQYHEKVMHEMQRRGYKPNELWLDPLYRGTKVPPYDSLHAVDLTSPIFPEHNNVYLLECVKNLANKGIEV
;
A
#
# COMPACT_ATOMS: atom_id res chain seq x y z
N MET A 1 5.65 4.87 -9.44
CA MET A 1 4.81 5.00 -8.23
C MET A 1 5.50 4.31 -7.05
N ARG A 2 5.23 4.73 -5.81
CA ARG A 2 5.87 4.16 -4.60
C ARG A 2 4.79 3.88 -3.57
N LEU A 3 5.06 2.97 -2.63
CA LEU A 3 4.34 2.98 -1.36
C LEU A 3 4.87 4.12 -0.50
N TRP A 4 4.00 4.88 0.13
CA TRP A 4 4.39 5.80 1.19
C TRP A 4 4.77 5.00 2.43
N HIS A 5 5.76 5.49 3.18
CA HIS A 5 6.08 4.93 4.48
C HIS A 5 4.82 4.85 5.35
N GLU A 6 4.59 3.72 6.02
CA GLU A 6 3.30 3.44 6.65
C GLU A 6 2.90 4.43 7.76
N THR A 7 3.89 5.03 8.43
CA THR A 7 3.67 6.08 9.45
C THR A 7 3.18 7.39 8.86
N LEU A 8 3.35 7.60 7.54
CA LEU A 8 2.84 8.79 6.85
C LEU A 8 1.39 8.62 6.42
N ILE A 9 0.84 7.41 6.37
CA ILE A 9 -0.56 7.15 5.91
C ILE A 9 -1.56 8.12 6.58
N PRO A 10 -1.55 8.31 7.92
CA PRO A 10 -2.49 9.22 8.58
C PRO A 10 -2.28 10.71 8.25
N LYS A 11 -1.10 11.06 7.71
CA LYS A 11 -0.66 12.42 7.41
C LYS A 11 -0.76 12.76 5.92
N LEU A 12 -0.92 11.77 5.05
CA LEU A 12 -1.01 11.99 3.61
C LEU A 12 -2.19 12.92 3.28
N PRO A 13 -2.02 13.92 2.40
CA PRO A 13 -3.16 14.65 1.87
C PRO A 13 -4.07 13.75 1.03
N ARG A 14 -5.29 14.23 0.77
CA ARG A 14 -6.32 13.47 0.05
C ARG A 14 -5.81 12.82 -1.24
N GLN A 15 -5.12 13.56 -2.09
CA GLN A 15 -4.66 13.05 -3.39
C GLN A 15 -3.67 11.89 -3.24
N GLN A 16 -2.75 11.98 -2.27
CA GLN A 16 -1.74 10.97 -1.99
C GLN A 16 -2.35 9.74 -1.34
N LEU A 17 -3.30 9.90 -0.41
CA LEU A 17 -4.03 8.78 0.19
C LEU A 17 -4.84 8.00 -0.85
N LEU A 18 -5.63 8.70 -1.68
CA LEU A 18 -6.40 8.05 -2.75
C LEU A 18 -5.49 7.45 -3.83
N GLY A 19 -4.37 8.10 -4.12
CA GLY A 19 -3.34 7.56 -5.00
C GLY A 19 -2.70 6.28 -4.46
N GLN A 20 -2.43 6.25 -3.15
CA GLN A 20 -1.87 5.09 -2.47
C GLN A 20 -2.81 3.88 -2.54
N HIS A 21 -4.11 4.09 -2.35
CA HIS A 21 -5.12 3.05 -2.53
C HIS A 21 -5.10 2.48 -3.96
N ARG A 22 -5.11 3.36 -4.98
CA ARG A 22 -5.04 2.91 -6.39
C ARG A 22 -3.76 2.11 -6.67
N GLU A 23 -2.64 2.52 -6.10
CA GLU A 23 -1.37 1.78 -6.23
C GLU A 23 -1.47 0.39 -5.59
N CYS A 24 -2.02 0.28 -4.38
CA CYS A 24 -2.24 -1.01 -3.73
C CYS A 24 -3.16 -1.92 -4.57
N CYS A 25 -4.25 -1.38 -5.12
CA CYS A 25 -5.13 -2.12 -6.02
C CYS A 25 -4.40 -2.63 -7.27
N ALA A 26 -3.55 -1.79 -7.87
CA ALA A 26 -2.74 -2.19 -9.03
C ALA A 26 -1.73 -3.29 -8.68
N LEU A 27 -1.02 -3.14 -7.57
CA LEU A 27 0.00 -4.09 -7.12
C LEU A 27 -0.59 -5.43 -6.70
N ARG A 28 -1.73 -5.45 -5.99
CA ARG A 28 -2.44 -6.69 -5.61
C ARG A 28 -3.08 -7.38 -6.81
N GLY A 29 -3.52 -6.60 -7.81
CA GLY A 29 -4.12 -7.13 -9.02
C GLY A 29 -3.12 -7.59 -10.07
N GLY A 30 -3.41 -7.27 -11.33
CA GLY A 30 -2.59 -7.65 -12.48
C GLY A 30 -1.22 -6.96 -12.57
N GLY A 31 -0.87 -6.12 -11.60
CA GLY A 31 0.47 -5.55 -11.43
C GLY A 31 1.43 -6.40 -10.60
N TRP A 32 0.93 -7.43 -9.89
CA TRP A 32 1.77 -8.27 -9.05
C TRP A 32 2.93 -8.91 -9.83
N GLY A 33 4.15 -8.77 -9.33
CA GLY A 33 5.36 -9.34 -9.94
C GLY A 33 5.89 -8.59 -11.17
N LYS A 34 5.24 -7.51 -11.62
CA LYS A 34 5.74 -6.69 -12.74
C LYS A 34 6.80 -5.72 -12.24
N LYS A 35 7.97 -5.68 -12.90
CA LYS A 35 9.09 -4.81 -12.54
C LYS A 35 8.64 -3.36 -12.37
N HIS A 36 8.89 -2.81 -11.19
CA HIS A 36 8.63 -1.43 -10.84
C HIS A 36 9.81 -0.87 -10.01
N GLN A 37 10.54 0.11 -10.55
CA GLN A 37 11.83 0.59 -10.02
C GLN A 37 11.87 0.82 -8.50
N THR A 38 10.85 1.46 -7.92
CA THR A 38 10.82 1.89 -6.50
C THR A 38 10.03 1.00 -5.54
N VAL A 39 9.33 -0.04 -6.02
CA VAL A 39 8.44 -0.88 -5.17
C VAL A 39 8.69 -2.39 -5.37
N ASN A 40 9.72 -2.77 -6.12
CA ASN A 40 10.07 -4.17 -6.37
C ASN A 40 10.20 -5.02 -5.09
N TYR A 41 10.65 -4.41 -3.98
CA TYR A 41 10.79 -5.12 -2.70
C TYR A 41 9.45 -5.73 -2.24
N VAL A 42 8.30 -5.14 -2.56
CA VAL A 42 6.99 -5.69 -2.17
C VAL A 42 6.81 -7.12 -2.70
N PHE A 43 7.36 -7.42 -3.88
CA PHE A 43 7.23 -8.73 -4.51
C PHE A 43 8.23 -9.77 -3.96
N THR A 44 9.19 -9.36 -3.12
CA THR A 44 10.06 -10.29 -2.39
C THR A 44 9.45 -10.74 -1.07
N HIS A 45 8.25 -10.24 -0.73
CA HIS A 45 7.48 -10.59 0.46
C HIS A 45 6.17 -11.29 0.08
N SER A 46 5.51 -11.89 1.07
CA SER A 46 4.17 -12.46 0.88
C SER A 46 3.18 -11.38 0.38
N PRO A 47 2.30 -11.69 -0.60
CA PRO A 47 1.19 -10.81 -0.99
C PRO A 47 0.32 -10.38 0.19
N TYR A 48 0.27 -11.21 1.25
CA TYR A 48 -0.47 -10.91 2.46
C TYR A 48 0.07 -9.67 3.20
N LYS A 49 1.38 -9.40 3.13
CA LYS A 49 1.95 -8.15 3.67
C LYS A 49 1.45 -6.91 2.94
N LEU A 50 1.29 -7.01 1.61
CA LEU A 50 0.69 -5.92 0.83
C LEU A 50 -0.79 -5.74 1.17
N PHE A 51 -1.51 -6.82 1.46
CA PHE A 51 -2.87 -6.74 2.00
C PHE A 51 -2.91 -5.98 3.34
N GLN A 52 -2.08 -6.36 4.32
CA GLN A 52 -1.98 -5.66 5.62
C GLN A 52 -1.66 -4.17 5.46
N TYR A 53 -0.73 -3.83 4.56
CA TYR A 53 -0.44 -2.43 4.24
C TYR A 53 -1.66 -1.73 3.63
N HIS A 54 -2.35 -2.40 2.72
CA HIS A 54 -3.54 -1.86 2.07
C HIS A 54 -4.69 -1.65 3.06
N GLU A 55 -4.88 -2.53 4.04
CA GLU A 55 -5.83 -2.35 5.13
C GLU A 55 -5.57 -1.05 5.89
N LYS A 56 -4.31 -0.72 6.22
CA LYS A 56 -3.99 0.57 6.86
C LYS A 56 -4.42 1.77 6.01
N VAL A 57 -4.26 1.69 4.70
CA VAL A 57 -4.71 2.73 3.76
C VAL A 57 -6.24 2.82 3.72
N MET A 58 -6.93 1.67 3.63
CA MET A 58 -8.39 1.63 3.58
C MET A 58 -9.03 2.07 4.90
N HIS A 59 -8.47 1.70 6.05
CA HIS A 59 -8.90 2.18 7.36
C HIS A 59 -8.75 3.70 7.47
N GLU A 60 -7.63 4.27 7.03
CA GLU A 60 -7.46 5.72 7.02
C GLU A 60 -8.45 6.40 6.06
N MET A 61 -8.72 5.77 4.91
CA MET A 61 -9.74 6.25 3.99
C MET A 61 -11.14 6.27 4.63
N GLN A 62 -11.54 5.17 5.26
CA GLN A 62 -12.81 5.04 5.97
C GLN A 62 -12.92 6.04 7.13
N ARG A 63 -11.85 6.21 7.92
CA ARG A 63 -11.77 7.21 9.00
C ARG A 63 -12.02 8.63 8.51
N ARG A 64 -11.63 8.94 7.26
CA ARG A 64 -11.88 10.23 6.61
C ARG A 64 -13.20 10.30 5.82
N GLY A 65 -14.07 9.30 5.96
CA GLY A 65 -15.38 9.24 5.29
C GLY A 65 -15.35 8.77 3.84
N TYR A 66 -14.22 8.31 3.31
CA TYR A 66 -14.15 7.69 1.99
C TYR A 66 -14.64 6.24 2.05
N LYS A 67 -15.22 5.77 0.95
CA LYS A 67 -15.75 4.40 0.83
C LYS A 67 -14.94 3.63 -0.21
N PRO A 68 -13.78 3.02 0.16
CA PRO A 68 -13.09 2.09 -0.75
C PRO A 68 -14.02 0.90 -1.06
N ASN A 69 -13.85 0.28 -2.23
CA ASN A 69 -14.63 -0.92 -2.56
C ASN A 69 -14.27 -2.04 -1.57
N GLU A 70 -15.29 -2.52 -0.84
CA GLU A 70 -15.16 -3.50 0.24
C GLU A 70 -14.59 -4.84 -0.21
N LEU A 71 -14.68 -5.19 -1.50
CA LEU A 71 -14.01 -6.38 -2.05
C LEU A 71 -12.51 -6.36 -1.78
N TRP A 72 -11.89 -5.18 -1.66
CA TRP A 72 -10.46 -5.10 -1.34
C TRP A 72 -10.13 -5.42 0.12
N LEU A 73 -11.11 -5.54 1.01
CA LEU A 73 -10.94 -6.03 2.39
C LEU A 73 -10.76 -7.57 2.44
N ASP A 74 -11.02 -8.28 1.34
CA ASP A 74 -10.66 -9.69 1.20
C ASP A 74 -9.19 -9.81 0.76
N PRO A 75 -8.31 -10.53 1.50
CA PRO A 75 -6.92 -10.75 1.11
C PRO A 75 -6.78 -11.47 -0.24
N LEU A 76 -7.73 -12.33 -0.60
CA LEU A 76 -7.72 -13.13 -1.84
C LEU A 76 -8.11 -12.31 -3.07
N TYR A 77 -8.83 -11.20 -2.89
CA TYR A 77 -9.32 -10.39 -3.99
C TYR A 77 -8.19 -9.66 -4.72
N ARG A 78 -8.19 -9.76 -6.06
CA ARG A 78 -7.15 -9.21 -6.94
C ARG A 78 -7.71 -8.29 -8.03
N GLY A 79 -8.93 -7.77 -7.82
CA GLY A 79 -9.63 -7.00 -8.86
C GLY A 79 -10.33 -7.91 -9.88
N THR A 80 -10.95 -7.31 -10.88
CA THR A 80 -11.80 -8.03 -11.86
C THR A 80 -11.04 -8.62 -13.05
N LYS A 81 -9.77 -8.24 -13.24
CA LYS A 81 -8.98 -8.63 -14.42
C LYS A 81 -8.13 -9.89 -14.22
N VAL A 82 -7.98 -10.33 -12.98
CA VAL A 82 -7.20 -11.51 -12.62
C VAL A 82 -8.00 -12.33 -11.60
N PRO A 83 -7.96 -13.67 -11.66
CA PRO A 83 -8.60 -14.50 -10.66
C PRO A 83 -8.09 -14.16 -9.25
N PRO A 84 -8.93 -14.36 -8.20
CA PRO A 84 -8.46 -14.31 -6.83
C PRO A 84 -7.38 -15.36 -6.58
N TYR A 85 -6.67 -15.26 -5.46
CA TYR A 85 -5.85 -16.38 -5.00
C TYR A 85 -6.74 -17.55 -4.58
N ASP A 86 -6.37 -18.78 -4.95
CA ASP A 86 -7.05 -19.99 -4.45
C ASP A 86 -6.88 -20.12 -2.93
N SER A 87 -5.67 -19.80 -2.46
CA SER A 87 -5.35 -19.65 -1.05
C SER A 87 -4.24 -18.63 -0.88
N LEU A 88 -4.23 -17.93 0.26
CA LEU A 88 -3.16 -17.05 0.67
C LEU A 88 -2.93 -17.22 2.16
N HIS A 89 -1.75 -17.74 2.52
CA HIS A 89 -1.39 -17.91 3.92
C HIS A 89 -1.25 -16.54 4.60
N ALA A 90 -2.01 -16.37 5.69
CA ALA A 90 -1.85 -15.23 6.57
C ALA A 90 -0.42 -15.24 7.17
N VAL A 91 0.16 -14.05 7.30
CA VAL A 91 1.43 -13.85 7.98
C VAL A 91 1.26 -12.86 9.12
N ASP A 92 2.09 -12.98 10.14
CA ASP A 92 2.04 -12.07 11.29
C ASP A 92 2.28 -10.63 10.85
N LEU A 93 1.52 -9.72 11.47
CA LEU A 93 1.72 -8.29 11.28
C LEU A 93 3.03 -7.88 11.96
N THR A 94 3.92 -7.25 11.19
CA THR A 94 5.18 -6.69 11.71
C THR A 94 5.13 -5.17 11.75
N SER A 95 6.00 -4.56 12.56
CA SER A 95 6.22 -3.11 12.57
C SER A 95 7.71 -2.83 12.38
N PRO A 96 8.13 -2.28 11.22
CA PRO A 96 7.28 -1.93 10.08
C PRO A 96 6.70 -3.15 9.34
N ILE A 97 5.62 -2.98 8.57
CA ILE A 97 5.01 -4.06 7.76
C ILE A 97 6.03 -4.59 6.76
N PHE A 98 6.69 -3.66 6.07
CA PHE A 98 7.82 -3.94 5.20
C PHE A 98 9.11 -3.47 5.88
N PRO A 99 10.14 -4.31 6.04
CA PRO A 99 11.41 -3.89 6.65
C PRO A 99 12.09 -2.74 5.88
N GLU A 100 11.77 -2.58 4.59
CA GLU A 100 12.21 -1.47 3.75
C GLU A 100 11.60 -0.12 4.16
N HIS A 101 10.48 -0.11 4.90
CA HIS A 101 9.93 1.07 5.55
C HIS A 101 10.72 1.39 6.83
N ASN A 102 12.01 1.63 6.67
CA ASN A 102 12.91 2.08 7.73
C ASN A 102 13.02 3.62 7.73
N ASN A 103 13.81 4.16 8.66
CA ASN A 103 14.01 5.61 8.79
C ASN A 103 14.61 6.26 7.52
N VAL A 104 15.46 5.57 6.78
CA VAL A 104 16.02 6.09 5.52
C VAL A 104 14.91 6.25 4.49
N TYR A 105 14.06 5.22 4.33
CA TYR A 105 12.90 5.28 3.44
C TYR A 105 11.88 6.34 3.86
N LEU A 106 11.66 6.50 5.17
CA LEU A 106 10.81 7.56 5.70
C LEU A 106 11.30 8.94 5.27
N LEU A 107 12.61 9.22 5.44
CA LEU A 107 13.21 10.49 5.05
C LEU A 107 13.08 10.74 3.54
N GLU A 108 13.25 9.70 2.71
CA GLU A 108 12.99 9.81 1.26
C GLU A 108 11.53 10.12 0.94
N CYS A 109 10.58 9.52 1.66
CA CYS A 109 9.16 9.83 1.50
C CYS A 109 8.85 11.28 1.88
N VAL A 110 9.36 11.75 3.02
CA VAL A 110 9.17 13.15 3.47
C VAL A 110 9.76 14.13 2.45
N LYS A 111 11.00 13.89 1.98
CA LYS A 111 11.61 14.71 0.92
C LYS A 111 10.78 14.71 -0.36
N ASN A 112 10.19 13.57 -0.74
CA ASN A 112 9.33 13.49 -1.92
C ASN A 112 8.04 14.31 -1.77
N LEU A 113 7.46 14.35 -0.57
CA LEU A 113 6.29 15.19 -0.28
C LEU A 113 6.67 16.67 -0.27
N ALA A 114 7.79 17.03 0.36
CA ALA A 114 8.30 18.41 0.38
C ALA A 114 8.57 18.93 -1.05
N ASN A 115 9.17 18.13 -1.92
CA ASN A 115 9.39 18.48 -3.34
C ASN A 115 8.07 18.68 -4.13
N LYS A 116 6.94 18.21 -3.59
CA LYS A 116 5.59 18.44 -4.13
C LYS A 116 4.86 19.59 -3.43
N GLY A 117 5.54 20.34 -2.56
CA GLY A 117 4.94 21.40 -1.74
C GLY A 117 4.02 20.90 -0.63
N ILE A 118 4.24 19.68 -0.15
CA ILE A 118 3.40 19.04 0.89
C ILE A 118 4.24 18.85 2.16
N GLU A 119 3.79 19.43 3.27
CA GLU A 119 4.37 19.24 4.60
C GLU A 119 3.59 18.18 5.40
N VAL A 120 4.30 17.33 6.15
CA VAL A 120 3.76 16.17 6.91
C VAL A 120 4.43 15.96 8.25
#